data_AF-A0A6C0IGL4-F1
#
_entry.id   AF-A0A6C0IGL4-F1
#
_cell.length_a   1.000
_cell.length_b   1.000
_cell.length_c   1.000
_cell.angle_alpha   90.00
_cell.angle_beta   90.00
_cell.angle_gamma   90.00
#
_symmetry.space_group_name_H-M   'P 1'
#
loop_
_entity.id
_entity.type
_entity.pdbx_description
1 polymer ?
#
loop_
_entity_poly.entity_id
_entity_poly.type
_entity_poly.pdbx_seq_one_letter_code
_entity_poly.pdbx_strand_id
1 'polypeptide(L)'
;MEKSDTLKEDDLVQMILRQTNYSEAEAKDKLKEFNNDAILVIKSYFGIAEKKVPEKIKSVNQEIYKQFRLKLDNSMKEYRDSKGGNL
;
A
#
# COMPACT_ATOMS: atom_id res chain seq x y z
N MET A 1 -9.53 -23.77 9.86
CA MET A 1 -8.88 -22.50 9.44
C MET A 1 -7.52 -22.86 8.86
N GLU A 2 -6.91 -22.05 7.98
CA GLU A 2 -5.56 -22.23 7.38
C GLU A 2 -5.46 -22.78 5.94
N LYS A 3 -6.47 -22.62 5.07
CA LYS A 3 -6.30 -22.87 3.62
C LYS A 3 -6.68 -21.70 2.70
N SER A 4 -7.22 -20.61 3.25
CA SER A 4 -7.66 -19.46 2.45
C SER A 4 -6.51 -18.53 2.03
N ASP A 5 -5.43 -18.49 2.81
CA ASP A 5 -4.41 -17.45 2.65
C ASP A 5 -3.25 -17.91 1.77
N THR A 6 -2.89 -19.20 1.80
CA THR A 6 -1.87 -19.80 0.92
C THR A 6 -2.27 -19.84 -0.55
N LEU A 7 -3.57 -19.97 -0.86
CA LEU A 7 -4.08 -19.92 -2.23
C LEU A 7 -3.83 -18.55 -2.87
N LYS A 8 -3.94 -17.47 -2.10
CA LYS A 8 -3.73 -16.11 -2.59
C LYS A 8 -2.25 -15.83 -2.87
N GLU A 9 -1.35 -16.36 -2.04
CA GLU A 9 0.10 -16.18 -2.24
C GLU A 9 0.58 -16.89 -3.51
N ASP A 10 0.10 -18.10 -3.77
CA ASP A 10 0.48 -18.86 -4.97
C ASP A 10 0.00 -18.17 -6.26
N ASP A 11 -1.23 -17.64 -6.26
CA ASP A 11 -1.77 -16.86 -7.38
C ASP A 11 -0.93 -15.60 -7.68
N LEU A 12 -0.48 -14.90 -6.62
CA LEU A 12 0.37 -13.72 -6.74
C LEU A 12 1.77 -14.08 -7.26
N VAL A 13 2.34 -15.20 -6.82
CA VAL A 13 3.62 -15.70 -7.32
C VAL A 13 3.51 -16.11 -8.78
N GLN A 14 2.46 -16.83 -9.17
CA GLN A 14 2.20 -17.19 -10.58
C GLN A 14 2.03 -15.95 -11.46
N MET A 15 1.40 -14.89 -10.96
CA MET A 15 1.29 -13.61 -11.66
C MET A 15 2.66 -12.98 -11.93
N ILE A 16 3.58 -13.02 -10.96
CA ILE A 16 4.95 -12.51 -11.11
C ILE A 16 5.75 -13.36 -12.10
N LEU A 17 5.69 -14.70 -11.97
CA LEU A 17 6.43 -15.63 -12.83
C LEU A 17 6.01 -15.55 -14.30
N ARG A 18 4.74 -15.23 -14.59
CA ARG A 18 4.26 -15.04 -15.98
C ARG A 18 4.82 -13.78 -16.66
N GLN A 19 5.28 -12.81 -15.89
CA GLN A 19 5.69 -11.49 -16.38
C GLN A 19 7.18 -11.21 -16.19
N THR A 20 7.87 -12.00 -15.37
CA THR A 20 9.27 -11.79 -14.95
C THR A 20 10.05 -13.09 -15.09
N ASN A 21 11.39 -13.01 -15.15
CA ASN A 21 12.25 -14.19 -15.17
C ASN A 21 12.68 -14.64 -13.78
N TYR A 22 11.94 -14.25 -12.73
CA TYR A 22 12.22 -14.71 -11.38
C TYR A 22 11.95 -16.21 -11.26
N SER A 23 12.68 -16.87 -10.37
CA SER A 23 12.35 -18.21 -9.89
C SER A 23 11.24 -18.14 -8.82
N GLU A 24 10.56 -19.26 -8.57
CA GLU A 24 9.47 -19.32 -7.58
C GLU A 24 9.93 -18.93 -6.16
N ALA A 25 11.18 -19.25 -5.82
CA ALA A 25 11.81 -18.85 -4.55
C ALA A 25 12.03 -17.33 -4.50
N GLU A 26 12.62 -16.75 -5.56
CA GLU A 26 12.87 -15.30 -5.64
C GLU A 26 11.56 -14.50 -5.66
N ALA A 27 10.55 -15.00 -6.35
CA ALA A 27 9.23 -14.38 -6.39
C ALA A 27 8.60 -14.33 -5.00
N LYS A 28 8.69 -15.41 -4.21
CA LYS A 28 8.19 -15.46 -2.82
C LYS A 28 8.94 -14.51 -1.89
N ASP A 29 10.26 -14.43 -2.02
CA ASP A 29 11.08 -13.53 -1.21
C ASP A 29 10.77 -12.07 -1.55
N LYS A 30 10.66 -11.73 -2.84
CA LYS A 30 10.23 -10.41 -3.28
C LYS A 30 8.80 -10.09 -2.87
N LEU A 31 7.89 -11.04 -2.94
CA LEU A 31 6.50 -10.86 -2.48
C LEU A 31 6.46 -10.42 -1.00
N LYS A 32 7.29 -11.04 -0.15
CA LYS A 32 7.45 -10.66 1.27
C LYS A 32 8.08 -9.29 1.45
N GLU A 33 9.14 -8.98 0.70
CA GLU A 33 9.78 -7.65 0.73
C GLU A 33 8.81 -6.51 0.36
N PHE A 34 7.87 -6.79 -0.54
CA PHE A 34 6.90 -5.83 -1.07
C PHE A 34 5.50 -5.94 -0.42
N ASN A 35 5.39 -6.48 0.80
CA ASN A 35 4.12 -6.58 1.55
C ASN A 35 2.96 -7.23 0.76
N ASN A 36 3.24 -8.33 0.04
CA ASN A 36 2.26 -9.05 -0.77
C ASN A 36 1.69 -8.27 -1.98
N ASP A 37 2.36 -7.21 -2.43
CA ASP A 37 1.98 -6.48 -3.64
C ASP A 37 2.76 -6.99 -4.87
N ALA A 38 2.18 -7.96 -5.58
CA ALA A 38 2.74 -8.51 -6.81
C ALA A 38 2.94 -7.46 -7.92
N ILE A 39 2.09 -6.43 -7.97
CA ILE A 39 2.18 -5.38 -9.00
C ILE A 39 3.43 -4.54 -8.74
N LEU A 40 3.74 -4.25 -7.47
CA LEU A 40 4.93 -3.48 -7.09
C LEU A 40 6.22 -4.26 -7.39
N VAL A 41 6.23 -5.58 -7.14
CA VAL A 41 7.33 -6.48 -7.53
C VAL A 41 7.56 -6.43 -9.04
N ILE A 42 6.50 -6.56 -9.84
CA ILE A 42 6.58 -6.53 -11.31
C ILE A 42 7.07 -5.17 -11.79
N LYS A 43 6.53 -4.06 -11.28
CA LYS A 43 6.98 -2.70 -11.60
C LYS A 43 8.46 -2.50 -11.25
N SER A 44 8.88 -2.99 -10.08
CA SER A 44 10.28 -2.94 -9.65
C SER A 44 11.19 -3.73 -10.57
N TYR A 45 10.76 -4.92 -11.03
CA TYR A 45 11.51 -5.74 -11.99
C TYR A 45 11.71 -5.02 -13.33
N PHE A 46 10.67 -4.36 -13.84
CA PHE A 46 10.75 -3.58 -15.07
C PHE A 46 11.46 -2.21 -14.92
N GLY A 47 11.96 -1.88 -13.73
CA GLY A 47 12.59 -0.58 -13.48
C GLY A 47 11.61 0.59 -13.59
N ILE A 48 10.30 0.33 -13.55
CA ILE A 48 9.27 1.35 -13.43
C ILE A 48 9.28 1.77 -11.97
N ALA A 49 10.22 2.65 -11.62
CA ALA A 49 10.19 3.35 -10.35
C ALA A 49 8.80 3.98 -10.26
N GLU A 50 8.04 3.61 -9.22
CA GLU A 50 6.81 4.31 -8.94
C GLU A 50 7.17 5.78 -8.90
N LYS A 51 6.65 6.55 -9.85
CA LYS A 51 6.61 7.99 -9.71
C LYS A 51 5.86 8.17 -8.42
N LYS A 52 6.58 8.36 -7.31
CA LYS A 52 6.08 9.08 -6.14
C LYS A 52 5.59 10.35 -6.77
N VAL A 53 4.31 10.39 -7.13
CA VAL A 53 3.70 11.58 -7.68
C VAL A 53 3.96 12.54 -6.54
N PRO A 54 4.87 13.54 -6.65
CA PRO A 54 4.88 14.57 -5.64
C PRO A 54 3.43 15.03 -5.63
N GLU A 55 2.78 15.04 -4.46
CA GLU A 55 1.41 15.53 -4.36
C GLU A 55 1.42 16.90 -5.02
N LYS A 56 1.02 16.96 -6.29
CA LYS A 56 1.13 18.17 -7.07
C LYS A 56 0.09 19.05 -6.44
N ILE A 57 0.53 20.01 -5.63
CA ILE A 57 -0.32 21.07 -5.12
C ILE A 57 -0.87 21.76 -6.36
N LYS A 58 -2.06 21.35 -6.82
CA LYS A 58 -2.62 21.88 -8.07
C LYS A 58 -3.03 23.34 -7.86
N SER A 59 -3.33 23.73 -6.62
CA SER A 59 -3.66 25.08 -6.20
C SER A 59 -3.49 25.25 -4.69
N VAL A 60 -3.11 26.46 -4.26
CA VAL A 60 -3.07 26.89 -2.86
C VAL A 60 -4.38 26.59 -2.14
N ASN A 61 -5.52 26.77 -2.80
CA ASN A 61 -6.82 26.52 -2.21
C ASN A 61 -7.02 25.02 -1.88
N GLN A 62 -6.54 24.11 -2.72
CA GLN A 62 -6.65 22.66 -2.47
C GLN A 62 -5.85 22.25 -1.24
N GLU A 63 -4.67 22.84 -1.05
CA GLU A 63 -3.84 22.61 0.13
C GLU A 63 -4.52 23.16 1.38
N ILE A 64 -5.08 24.37 1.31
CA ILE A 64 -5.85 24.96 2.42
C ILE A 64 -7.01 24.04 2.84
N TYR A 65 -7.81 23.55 1.89
CA TYR A 65 -8.91 22.62 2.19
C TYR A 65 -8.42 21.29 2.76
N LYS A 66 -7.29 20.75 2.27
CA LYS A 66 -6.67 19.53 2.81
C LYS A 66 -6.24 19.73 4.26
N GLN A 67 -5.57 20.83 4.56
CA GLN A 67 -5.12 21.16 5.91
C GLN A 67 -6.28 21.35 6.88
N PHE A 68 -7.38 21.98 6.45
CA PHE A 68 -8.58 22.08 7.28
C PHE A 68 -9.17 20.71 7.61
N ARG A 69 -9.28 19.82 6.62
CA ARG A 69 -9.78 18.46 6.84
C ARG A 69 -8.90 17.66 7.80
N LEU A 70 -7.59 17.69 7.61
CA LEU A 70 -6.64 17.00 8.48
C LEU A 70 -6.74 17.50 9.94
N LYS A 71 -6.86 18.82 10.14
CA LYS A 71 -7.01 19.39 11.48
C LYS A 71 -8.31 18.97 12.16
N LEU A 72 -9.43 18.95 11.42
CA LEU A 72 -10.72 18.50 11.94
C LEU A 72 -10.68 17.01 12.28
N ASP A 73 -10.15 16.18 11.38
CA ASP A 73 -10.03 14.74 11.59
C ASP A 73 -9.16 14.42 12.81
N ASN A 74 -8.04 15.13 12.98
CA ASN A 74 -7.18 14.99 14.16
C ASN A 74 -7.90 15.41 15.45
N SER A 75 -8.59 16.56 15.45
CA SER A 75 -9.33 17.02 16.63
C SER A 75 -10.46 16.07 17.03
N MET A 76 -11.19 15.52 16.06
CA MET A 76 -12.23 14.53 16.31
C MET A 76 -11.64 13.21 16.82
N LYS A 77 -10.49 12.79 16.28
CA LYS A 77 -9.76 11.63 16.75
C LYS A 77 -9.28 11.82 18.20
N GLU A 78 -8.66 12.95 18.52
CA GLU A 78 -8.22 13.29 19.87
C GLU A 78 -9.39 13.29 20.87
N TYR A 79 -10.54 13.85 20.48
CA TYR A 79 -11.76 13.81 21.30
C TYR A 79 -12.25 12.38 21.52
N ARG A 80 -12.29 11.56 20.46
CA ARG A 80 -12.66 10.15 20.54
C ARG A 80 -11.68 9.35 21.39
N ASP A 81 -10.39 9.57 21.27
CA ASP A 81 -9.36 8.87 22.04
C ASP A 81 -9.42 9.29 23.52
N SER A 82 -9.74 10.56 23.80
CA SER A 82 -9.88 11.09 25.16
C SER A 82 -11.19 10.68 25.87
N LYS A 83 -12.28 10.44 25.11
CA LYS A 83 -13.61 10.07 25.66
C LYS A 83 -13.96 8.60 25.49
N GLY A 84 -13.35 7.91 24.52
CA GLY A 84 -13.64 6.53 24.11
C GLY A 84 -12.92 5.44 24.91
N GLY A 85 -12.25 5.81 26.01
CA GLY A 85 -11.79 4.88 27.04
C GLY A 85 -12.85 4.57 28.12
N ASN A 86 -14.05 5.14 28.03
CA ASN A 86 -15.16 4.85 28.95
C ASN A 86 -16.51 4.94 28.21
N LEU A 87 -16.80 3.94 27.37
CA LEU A 87 -18.15 3.50 27.03
C LEU A 87 -18.08 2.06 26.50
#